data_AF-A0A1F4SKV8-F1
#
_entry.id   AF-A0A1F4SKV8-F1
#
_cell.length_a   1.000
_cell.length_b   1.000
_cell.length_c   1.000
_cell.angle_alpha   90.00
_cell.angle_beta   90.00
_cell.angle_gamma   90.00
#
_symmetry.space_group_name_H-M   'P 1'
#
loop_
_entity.id
_entity.type
_entity.pdbx_description
1 polymer ?
#
loop_
_entity_poly.entity_id
_entity_poly.type
_entity_poly.pdbx_seq_one_letter_code
_entity_poly.pdbx_strand_id
1 'polypeptide(L)'
;MKSKNVLIKQAETLVSGANIFAVSSFVPTLDRFPILSEIDLKHWDFIVSVAGVFIAASLLNNLQLKSDQEDLLMEIVAKKLNDWDPDGIRAFEDCKSLFETEYDRLKASSEYQKDNRFLSSDALGIWIVWNLFGRQPQSDEEVNFVRTIGSTVTHAFFDWWQ
;
A
#
# COMPACT_ATOMS: atom_id res chain seq x y z
N MET A 1 -5.21 21.43 -13.36
CA MET A 1 -4.01 21.43 -12.49
C MET A 1 -4.46 21.85 -11.09
N LYS A 2 -4.35 20.98 -10.09
CA LYS A 2 -4.62 21.35 -8.69
C LYS A 2 -3.71 22.47 -8.24
N SER A 3 -4.18 23.33 -7.34
CA SER A 3 -3.33 24.33 -6.73
C SER A 3 -2.32 23.65 -5.80
N LYS A 4 -1.12 24.23 -5.68
CA LYS A 4 -0.04 23.74 -4.79
C LYS A 4 -0.53 23.48 -3.36
N ASN A 5 -1.44 24.33 -2.87
CA ASN A 5 -2.01 24.20 -1.52
C ASN A 5 -2.87 22.94 -1.35
N VAL A 6 -3.56 22.47 -2.39
CA VAL A 6 -4.36 21.24 -2.32
C VAL A 6 -3.46 20.02 -2.19
N LEU A 7 -2.38 19.96 -2.98
CA LEU A 7 -1.44 18.83 -2.94
C LEU A 7 -0.70 18.76 -1.60
N ILE A 8 -0.29 19.90 -1.04
CA ILE A 8 0.30 19.96 0.30
C ILE A 8 -0.66 19.38 1.35
N LYS A 9 -1.93 19.82 1.34
CA LYS A 9 -2.93 19.29 2.27
C LYS A 9 -3.16 17.78 2.10
N GLN A 10 -3.13 17.28 0.86
CA GLN A 10 -3.24 15.85 0.59
C GLN A 10 -2.02 15.08 1.14
N ALA A 11 -0.81 15.60 0.98
CA ALA A 11 0.39 15.01 1.59
C ALA A 11 0.30 15.00 3.12
N GLU A 12 -0.16 16.10 3.73
CA GLU A 12 -0.32 16.21 5.19
C GLU A 12 -1.34 15.25 5.79
N THR A 13 -2.33 14.82 4.99
CA THR A 13 -3.45 13.98 5.44
C THR A 13 -3.34 12.52 4.99
N LEU A 14 -2.37 12.19 4.12
CA LEU A 14 -2.24 10.86 3.52
C LEU A 14 -2.11 9.76 4.57
N VAL A 15 -1.20 9.92 5.53
CA VAL A 15 -0.96 8.89 6.57
C VAL A 15 -2.20 8.67 7.43
N SER A 16 -2.87 9.74 7.86
CA SER A 16 -4.12 9.62 8.62
C SER A 16 -5.25 9.01 7.79
N GLY A 17 -5.34 9.35 6.49
CA GLY A 17 -6.30 8.76 5.57
C GLY A 17 -6.07 7.26 5.38
N ALA A 18 -4.81 6.85 5.22
CA ALA A 18 -4.38 5.46 5.16
C ALA A 18 -4.73 4.68 6.42
N ASN A 19 -4.52 5.28 7.60
CA ASN A 19 -4.88 4.66 8.86
C ASN A 19 -6.39 4.52 9.07
N ILE A 20 -7.17 5.55 8.75
CA ILE A 20 -8.64 5.47 8.80
C ILE A 20 -9.14 4.35 7.88
N PHE A 21 -8.59 4.28 6.66
CA PHE A 21 -8.91 3.20 5.73
C PHE A 21 -8.57 1.83 6.32
N ALA A 22 -7.35 1.64 6.84
CA ALA A 22 -6.90 0.38 7.43
C ALA A 22 -7.85 -0.10 8.54
N VAL A 23 -8.14 0.75 9.52
CA VAL A 23 -9.05 0.46 10.65
C VAL A 23 -10.46 0.09 10.14
N SER A 24 -11.00 0.89 9.22
CA SER A 24 -12.37 0.68 8.71
C SER A 24 -12.51 -0.56 7.82
N SER A 25 -11.42 -0.99 7.19
CA SER A 25 -11.41 -2.15 6.29
C SER A 25 -11.26 -3.49 7.00
N PHE A 26 -10.84 -3.52 8.28
CA PHE A 26 -10.55 -4.78 8.97
C PHE A 26 -11.76 -5.70 9.08
N VAL A 27 -12.87 -5.22 9.69
CA VAL A 27 -14.05 -6.08 9.96
C VAL A 27 -14.64 -6.66 8.67
N PRO A 28 -14.92 -5.88 7.60
CA PRO A 28 -15.41 -6.45 6.36
C PRO A 28 -14.44 -7.45 5.71
N THR A 29 -13.13 -7.25 5.91
CA THR A 29 -12.12 -8.17 5.36
C THR A 29 -12.06 -9.45 6.18
N LEU A 30 -12.13 -9.38 7.51
CA LEU A 30 -12.21 -10.53 8.41
C LEU A 30 -13.44 -11.38 8.12
N ASP A 31 -14.60 -10.77 7.91
CA ASP A 31 -15.84 -11.46 7.56
C ASP A 31 -15.69 -12.30 6.27
N ARG A 32 -14.82 -11.86 5.36
CA ARG A 32 -14.52 -12.55 4.10
C ARG A 32 -13.36 -13.54 4.19
N PHE A 33 -12.38 -13.27 5.04
CA PHE A 33 -11.15 -14.05 5.22
C PHE A 33 -10.93 -14.38 6.70
N PRO A 34 -11.55 -15.46 7.21
CA PRO A 34 -11.38 -15.89 8.60
C PRO A 34 -9.94 -16.14 9.03
N ILE A 35 -8.99 -16.38 8.10
CA ILE A 35 -7.55 -16.45 8.41
C ILE A 35 -7.01 -15.22 9.16
N LEU A 36 -7.73 -14.08 9.12
CA LEU A 36 -7.36 -12.87 9.85
C LEU A 36 -7.73 -12.89 11.33
N SER A 37 -8.44 -13.91 11.83
CA SER A 37 -8.90 -13.96 13.23
C SER A 37 -7.77 -13.99 14.26
N GLU A 38 -6.58 -14.41 13.84
CA GLU A 38 -5.38 -14.50 14.70
C GLU A 38 -4.47 -13.28 14.57
N ILE A 39 -4.78 -12.34 13.67
CA ILE A 39 -3.96 -11.16 13.42
C ILE A 39 -4.22 -10.09 14.49
N ASP A 40 -3.13 -9.54 15.04
CA ASP A 40 -3.21 -8.38 15.93
C ASP A 40 -3.72 -7.15 15.16
N LEU A 41 -4.72 -6.47 15.72
CA LEU A 41 -5.37 -5.32 15.08
C LEU A 41 -4.40 -4.16 14.83
N LYS A 42 -3.46 -3.89 15.74
CA LYS A 42 -2.51 -2.79 15.56
C LYS A 42 -1.51 -3.14 14.46
N HIS A 43 -1.12 -4.41 14.37
CA HIS A 43 -0.28 -4.90 13.28
C HIS A 43 -0.98 -4.79 11.92
N TRP A 44 -2.26 -5.16 11.86
CA TRP A 44 -3.10 -4.92 10.67
C TRP A 44 -3.13 -3.44 10.29
N ASP A 45 -3.50 -2.58 11.24
CA ASP A 45 -3.62 -1.15 11.02
C ASP A 45 -2.30 -0.58 10.50
N PHE A 46 -1.17 -1.02 11.06
CA PHE A 46 0.16 -0.58 10.65
C PHE A 46 0.48 -0.98 9.21
N ILE A 47 0.42 -2.28 8.90
CA ILE A 47 0.80 -2.81 7.58
C ILE A 47 -0.08 -2.25 6.47
N VAL A 48 -1.40 -2.22 6.66
CA VAL A 48 -2.32 -1.73 5.63
C VAL A 48 -2.21 -0.22 5.44
N SER A 49 -1.92 0.55 6.49
CA SER A 49 -1.65 1.99 6.37
C SER A 49 -0.40 2.24 5.52
N VAL A 50 0.70 1.53 5.81
CA VAL A 50 1.96 1.68 5.06
C VAL A 50 1.76 1.34 3.58
N ALA A 51 1.04 0.25 3.28
CA ALA A 51 0.71 -0.11 1.89
C ALA A 51 -0.08 0.99 1.16
N GLY A 52 -1.05 1.61 1.83
CA GLY A 52 -1.82 2.73 1.26
C GLY A 52 -0.96 3.97 0.98
N VAL A 53 -0.08 4.32 1.93
CA VAL A 53 0.89 5.43 1.76
C VAL A 53 1.84 5.14 0.60
N PHE A 54 2.33 3.90 0.50
CA PHE A 54 3.19 3.46 -0.60
C PHE A 54 2.53 3.65 -1.96
N ILE A 55 1.30 3.15 -2.15
CA ILE A 55 0.60 3.30 -3.44
C ILE A 55 0.41 4.77 -3.81
N ALA A 56 -0.05 5.61 -2.87
CA ALA A 56 -0.20 7.03 -3.14
C ALA A 56 1.16 7.66 -3.49
N ALA A 57 2.23 7.37 -2.75
CA ALA A 57 3.56 7.88 -3.03
C ALA A 57 4.09 7.43 -4.41
N SER A 58 3.92 6.17 -4.79
CA SER A 58 4.32 5.67 -6.11
C SER A 58 3.58 6.38 -7.26
N LEU A 59 2.34 6.81 -7.03
CA LEU A 59 1.54 7.54 -8.02
C LEU A 59 1.93 9.02 -8.11
N LEU A 60 2.48 9.60 -7.04
CA LEU A 60 3.00 10.97 -7.06
C LEU A 60 4.07 11.13 -8.16
N ASN A 61 4.97 10.16 -8.27
CA ASN A 61 6.03 10.11 -9.28
C ASN A 61 5.48 10.09 -10.72
N ASN A 62 4.22 9.68 -10.90
CA ASN A 62 3.56 9.61 -12.21
C ASN A 62 2.82 10.90 -12.58
N LEU A 63 2.68 11.87 -11.67
CA LEU A 63 1.93 13.12 -11.92
C LEU A 63 2.70 14.15 -12.77
N GLN A 64 3.93 13.84 -13.20
CA GLN A 64 4.79 14.73 -13.98
C GLN A 64 4.93 16.13 -13.35
N LEU A 65 5.05 16.17 -12.01
CA LEU A 65 5.30 17.40 -11.28
C LEU A 65 6.73 17.89 -11.53
N LYS A 66 7.00 19.15 -11.20
CA LYS A 66 8.38 19.64 -11.13
C LYS A 66 9.09 18.94 -9.97
N SER A 67 10.36 18.58 -10.14
CA SER A 67 11.19 17.90 -9.12
C SER A 67 11.01 18.52 -7.73
N ASP A 68 11.25 19.84 -7.59
CA ASP A 68 11.15 20.54 -6.30
C ASP A 68 9.77 20.40 -5.62
N GLN A 69 8.70 20.20 -6.39
CA GLN A 69 7.35 20.03 -5.86
C GLN A 69 7.11 18.58 -5.44
N GLU A 70 7.60 17.61 -6.20
CA GLU A 70 7.55 16.19 -5.83
C GLU A 70 8.35 15.94 -4.55
N ASP A 71 9.59 16.46 -4.50
CA ASP A 71 10.49 16.35 -3.35
C ASP A 71 9.85 16.93 -2.07
N LEU A 72 9.23 18.11 -2.17
CA LEU A 72 8.52 18.74 -1.05
C LEU A 72 7.35 17.86 -0.55
N LEU A 73 6.57 17.28 -1.46
CA LEU A 73 5.41 16.46 -1.09
C LEU A 73 5.88 15.14 -0.45
N MET A 74 6.92 14.52 -0.99
CA MET A 74 7.53 13.32 -0.41
C MET A 74 8.16 13.60 0.97
N GLU A 75 8.80 14.76 1.16
CA GLU A 75 9.33 15.17 2.47
C GLU A 75 8.20 15.28 3.52
N ILE A 76 7.06 15.88 3.14
CA ILE A 76 5.89 15.96 4.01
C ILE A 76 5.37 14.57 4.36
N VAL A 77 5.20 13.69 3.36
CA VAL A 77 4.72 12.31 3.59
C VAL A 77 5.68 11.54 4.49
N ALA A 78 6.97 11.60 4.23
CA ALA A 78 7.99 10.94 5.05
C ALA A 78 7.96 11.44 6.50
N LYS A 79 7.91 12.77 6.68
CA LYS A 79 7.78 13.35 8.02
C LYS A 79 6.52 12.86 8.74
N LYS A 80 5.36 12.88 8.07
CA LYS A 80 4.10 12.42 8.65
C LYS A 80 4.11 10.95 9.00
N LEU A 81 4.77 10.12 8.19
CA LEU A 81 4.87 8.69 8.42
C LEU A 81 5.74 8.40 9.65
N ASN A 82 6.88 9.07 9.77
CA ASN A 82 7.78 8.98 10.92
C ASN A 82 7.16 9.55 12.21
N ASP A 83 6.38 10.63 12.12
CA ASP A 83 5.67 11.21 13.27
C ASP A 83 4.55 10.29 13.78
N TRP A 84 3.91 9.53 12.89
CA TRP A 84 2.83 8.60 13.23
C TRP A 84 3.35 7.32 13.88
N ASP A 85 4.40 6.72 13.31
CA ASP A 85 5.04 5.53 13.85
C ASP A 85 6.56 5.54 13.56
N PRO A 86 7.43 5.29 14.57
CA PRO A 86 8.88 5.33 14.39
C PRO A 86 9.40 4.29 13.39
N ASP A 87 8.67 3.21 13.15
CA ASP A 87 9.01 2.18 12.15
C ASP A 87 8.40 2.46 10.77
N GLY A 88 7.60 3.51 10.62
CA GLY A 88 6.86 3.79 9.39
C GLY A 88 7.74 3.94 8.15
N ILE A 89 8.86 4.67 8.25
CA ILE A 89 9.82 4.82 7.13
C ILE A 89 10.49 3.50 6.78
N ARG A 90 10.88 2.72 7.79
CA ARG A 90 11.50 1.41 7.59
C ARG A 90 10.55 0.45 6.88
N ALA A 91 9.28 0.42 7.30
CA ALA A 91 8.26 -0.42 6.67
C ALA A 91 7.91 0.06 5.26
N PHE A 92 7.93 1.37 4.99
CA PHE A 92 7.73 1.90 3.64
C PHE A 92 8.82 1.44 2.66
N GLU A 93 10.09 1.53 3.06
CA GLU A 93 11.20 1.07 2.22
C GLU A 93 11.18 -0.45 2.02
N ASP A 94 10.80 -1.21 3.05
CA ASP A 94 10.57 -2.66 2.94
C ASP A 94 9.43 -2.97 1.95
N CYS A 95 8.30 -2.26 2.05
CA CYS A 95 7.18 -2.35 1.11
C CYS A 95 7.62 -2.10 -0.32
N LYS A 96 8.38 -1.02 -0.54
CA LYS A 96 8.90 -0.68 -1.86
C LYS A 96 9.81 -1.78 -2.41
N SER A 97 10.79 -2.24 -1.62
CA SER A 97 11.78 -3.22 -2.06
C SER A 97 11.13 -4.56 -2.41
N LEU A 98 10.21 -5.04 -1.57
CA LEU A 98 9.51 -6.30 -1.83
C LEU A 98 8.52 -6.15 -2.99
N PHE A 99 7.80 -5.02 -3.08
CA PHE A 99 6.92 -4.74 -4.20
C PHE A 99 7.68 -4.80 -5.53
N GLU A 100 8.83 -4.13 -5.65
CA GLU A 100 9.64 -4.14 -6.88
C GLU A 100 10.09 -5.56 -7.23
N THR A 101 10.57 -6.32 -6.24
CA THR A 101 11.01 -7.71 -6.41
C THR A 101 9.87 -8.62 -6.88
N GLU A 102 8.73 -8.55 -6.22
CA GLU A 102 7.56 -9.37 -6.56
C GLU A 102 6.92 -8.95 -7.88
N TYR A 103 6.90 -7.65 -8.18
CA TYR A 103 6.44 -7.14 -9.46
C TYR A 103 7.26 -7.72 -10.61
N ASP A 104 8.59 -7.69 -10.53
CA ASP A 104 9.46 -8.25 -11.56
C ASP A 104 9.32 -9.77 -11.67
N ARG A 105 9.24 -10.48 -10.54
CA ARG A 105 9.00 -11.93 -10.51
C ARG A 105 7.67 -12.31 -11.16
N LEU A 106 6.59 -11.62 -10.80
CA LEU A 106 5.26 -11.86 -11.34
C LEU A 106 5.22 -11.51 -12.83
N LYS A 107 5.81 -10.39 -13.25
CA LYS A 107 5.89 -9.97 -14.65
C LYS A 107 6.59 -11.00 -15.55
N ALA A 108 7.59 -11.70 -15.01
CA ALA A 108 8.29 -12.78 -15.71
C ALA A 108 7.47 -14.07 -15.84
N SER A 109 6.39 -14.24 -15.07
CA SER A 109 5.55 -15.44 -15.10
C SER A 109 4.65 -15.52 -16.34
N SER A 110 4.35 -16.73 -16.80
CA SER A 110 3.53 -16.97 -17.99
C SER A 110 2.05 -16.53 -17.82
N GLU A 111 1.56 -16.45 -16.59
CA GLU A 111 0.23 -15.94 -16.25
C GLU A 111 0.14 -14.44 -16.57
N TYR A 112 1.08 -13.66 -16.03
CA TYR A 112 1.09 -12.20 -16.15
C TYR A 112 1.61 -11.68 -17.50
N GLN A 113 2.29 -12.52 -18.27
CA GLN A 113 2.58 -12.22 -19.68
C GLN A 113 1.33 -12.15 -20.55
N LYS A 114 0.26 -12.86 -20.16
CA LYS A 114 -1.03 -12.88 -20.90
C LYS A 114 -2.00 -11.83 -20.40
N ASP A 115 -1.99 -11.54 -19.10
CA ASP A 115 -2.87 -10.58 -18.46
C ASP A 115 -2.17 -9.88 -17.29
N ASN A 116 -1.86 -8.59 -17.44
CA ASN A 116 -1.12 -7.81 -16.44
C ASN A 116 -2.02 -6.94 -15.55
N ARG A 117 -3.35 -7.05 -15.65
CA ARG A 117 -4.29 -6.14 -14.97
C ARG A 117 -4.16 -6.14 -13.45
N PHE A 118 -3.72 -7.25 -12.87
CA PHE A 118 -3.57 -7.42 -11.42
C PHE A 118 -2.11 -7.44 -10.94
N LEU A 119 -1.16 -7.12 -11.82
CA LEU A 119 0.26 -7.30 -11.53
C LEU A 119 0.71 -6.46 -10.33
N SER A 120 0.39 -5.17 -10.32
CA SER A 120 0.72 -4.27 -9.21
C SER A 120 -0.05 -4.61 -7.94
N SER A 121 -1.35 -4.92 -8.04
CA SER A 121 -2.15 -5.28 -6.88
C SER A 121 -1.63 -6.55 -6.22
N ASP A 122 -1.19 -7.55 -6.99
CA ASP A 122 -0.69 -8.80 -6.43
C ASP A 122 0.68 -8.62 -5.79
N ALA A 123 1.58 -7.84 -6.40
CA ALA A 123 2.87 -7.51 -5.79
C ALA A 123 2.68 -6.82 -4.42
N LEU A 124 1.76 -5.85 -4.33
CA LEU A 124 1.40 -5.20 -3.06
C LEU A 124 0.76 -6.18 -2.08
N GLY A 125 -0.20 -6.99 -2.55
CA GLY A 125 -0.91 -7.97 -1.75
C GLY A 125 0.04 -9.00 -1.13
N ILE A 126 1.07 -9.44 -1.86
CA ILE A 126 2.09 -10.35 -1.34
C ILE A 126 2.84 -9.71 -0.18
N TRP A 127 3.25 -8.44 -0.29
CA TRP A 127 3.92 -7.74 0.82
C TRP A 127 3.02 -7.66 2.06
N ILE A 128 1.75 -7.32 1.88
CA ILE A 128 0.79 -7.24 2.98
C ILE A 128 0.65 -8.60 3.68
N VAL A 129 0.34 -9.65 2.92
CA VAL A 129 0.14 -11.00 3.48
C VAL A 129 1.44 -11.51 4.12
N TRP A 130 2.59 -11.29 3.50
CA TRP A 130 3.87 -11.67 4.09
C TRP A 130 4.06 -11.03 5.45
N ASN A 131 3.88 -9.71 5.55
CA ASN A 131 4.12 -9.01 6.81
C ASN A 131 3.08 -9.32 7.88
N LEU A 132 1.82 -9.61 7.51
CA LEU A 132 0.80 -10.03 8.47
C LEU A 132 1.09 -11.41 9.07
N PHE A 133 1.50 -12.38 8.26
CA PHE A 133 1.70 -13.77 8.70
C PHE A 133 3.15 -14.14 9.00
N GLY A 134 4.11 -13.25 8.72
CA GLY A 134 5.55 -13.50 8.87
C GLY A 134 6.13 -14.50 7.86
N ARG A 135 5.38 -14.86 6.82
CA ARG A 135 5.77 -15.85 5.79
C ARG A 135 5.02 -15.64 4.48
N GLN A 136 5.53 -16.21 3.40
CA GLN A 136 4.83 -16.22 2.12
C GLN A 136 3.45 -16.91 2.20
N PRO A 137 2.49 -16.54 1.32
CA PRO A 137 1.21 -17.22 1.19
C PRO A 137 1.38 -18.72 0.89
N GLN A 138 0.65 -19.57 1.60
CA GLN A 138 0.74 -21.04 1.50
C GLN A 138 -0.62 -21.70 1.25
N SER A 139 -1.73 -21.08 1.64
CA SER A 139 -3.08 -21.62 1.42
C SER A 139 -3.79 -20.92 0.27
N ASP A 140 -4.77 -21.59 -0.34
CA ASP A 140 -5.63 -20.98 -1.36
C ASP A 140 -6.37 -19.74 -0.83
N GLU A 141 -6.72 -19.74 0.46
CA GLU A 141 -7.34 -18.58 1.10
C GLU A 141 -6.37 -17.39 1.20
N GLU A 142 -5.12 -17.62 1.60
CA GLU A 142 -4.08 -16.57 1.64
C GLU A 142 -3.78 -16.03 0.24
N VAL A 143 -3.75 -16.88 -0.78
CA VAL A 143 -3.56 -16.47 -2.19
C VAL A 143 -4.75 -15.63 -2.68
N ASN A 144 -5.98 -16.02 -2.36
CA ASN A 144 -7.16 -15.21 -2.68
C ASN A 144 -7.18 -13.88 -1.91
N PHE A 145 -6.65 -13.89 -0.68
CA PHE A 145 -6.52 -12.72 0.15
C PHE A 145 -5.51 -11.72 -0.44
N VAL A 146 -4.34 -12.18 -0.92
CA VAL A 146 -3.34 -11.36 -1.65
C VAL A 146 -4.01 -10.49 -2.72
N ARG A 147 -4.70 -11.12 -3.67
CA ARG A 147 -5.38 -10.42 -4.78
C ARG A 147 -6.38 -9.40 -4.26
N THR A 148 -7.16 -9.79 -3.27
CA THR A 148 -8.26 -8.98 -2.74
C THR A 148 -7.73 -7.76 -2.00
N ILE A 149 -6.81 -7.93 -1.04
CA ILE A 149 -6.31 -6.82 -0.24
C ILE A 149 -5.46 -5.88 -1.08
N GLY A 150 -4.62 -6.42 -1.95
CA GLY A 150 -3.81 -5.65 -2.88
C GLY A 150 -4.66 -4.78 -3.80
N SER A 151 -5.72 -5.34 -4.38
CA SER A 151 -6.66 -4.59 -5.22
C SER A 151 -7.41 -3.53 -4.41
N THR A 152 -7.87 -3.86 -3.21
CA THR A 152 -8.64 -2.95 -2.35
C THR A 152 -7.81 -1.74 -1.96
N VAL A 153 -6.58 -1.94 -1.48
CA VAL A 153 -5.65 -0.85 -1.14
C VAL A 153 -5.29 -0.04 -2.38
N THR A 154 -4.95 -0.72 -3.49
CA THR A 154 -4.59 -0.02 -4.74
C THR A 154 -5.70 0.91 -5.19
N HIS A 155 -6.94 0.41 -5.24
CA HIS A 155 -8.10 1.23 -5.63
C HIS A 155 -8.40 2.36 -4.65
N ALA A 156 -8.27 2.13 -3.34
CA ALA A 156 -8.53 3.15 -2.34
C ALA A 156 -7.60 4.37 -2.45
N PHE A 157 -6.36 4.15 -2.90
CA PHE A 157 -5.33 5.21 -2.98
C PHE A 157 -4.96 5.61 -4.42
N PHE A 158 -5.55 4.97 -5.44
CA PHE A 158 -5.25 5.23 -6.86
C PHE A 158 -5.49 6.70 -7.25
N ASP A 159 -6.57 7.28 -6.75
CA ASP A 159 -6.97 8.65 -7.07
C ASP A 159 -6.58 9.66 -5.98
N TRP A 160 -5.67 9.29 -5.05
CA TRP A 160 -5.36 10.14 -3.89
C TRP A 160 -4.96 11.57 -4.29
N TRP A 161 -4.22 11.72 -5.39
CA TRP A 161 -3.75 13.02 -5.87
C TRP A 161 -4.67 13.71 -6.88
N GLN A 162 -5.77 13.09 -7.31
CA GLN A 162 -6.69 13.62 -8.35
C GLN A 162 -7.67 14.67 -7.85
#